data_AF-A0A4Q8LTP5-F1
#
_entry.id   AF-A0A4Q8LTP5-F1
#
_cell.length_a   1.000
_cell.length_b   1.000
_cell.length_c   1.000
_cell.angle_alpha   90.00
_cell.angle_beta   90.00
_cell.angle_gamma   90.00
#
_symmetry.space_group_name_H-M   'P 1'
#
loop_
_entity.id
_entity.type
_entity.pdbx_description
1 polymer ?
#
loop_
_entity_poly.entity_id
_entity_poly.type
_entity_poly.pdbx_seq_one_letter_code
_entity_poly.pdbx_strand_id
1 'polypeptide(L)' 'MWAPEPGPARTPVAVRYFVDYEVWVGGQPIAWGQLIQAGPPGDPLPGADAAWLHDLHQRAADRHGVGAAEVRIRTLARL' A
#
# COMPACT_ATOMS: atom_id res chain seq x y z
N MET A 1 -34.63 34.72 3.15
CA MET A 1 -34.04 33.46 3.66
C MET A 1 -33.00 33.04 2.63
N TRP A 2 -31.72 33.26 2.89
CA TRP A 2 -30.63 32.93 1.96
C TRP A 2 -30.15 31.51 2.26
N ALA A 3 -30.26 30.61 1.31
CA ALA A 3 -29.63 29.28 1.39
C ALA A 3 -28.25 29.38 0.72
N PRO A 4 -27.16 28.94 1.38
CA PRO A 4 -25.86 28.91 0.72
C PRO A 4 -25.89 27.88 -0.40
N GLU A 5 -25.33 28.24 -1.56
CA GLU A 5 -25.14 27.29 -2.65
C GLU A 5 -24.20 26.15 -2.21
N PRO A 6 -24.46 24.90 -2.62
CA PRO A 6 -23.58 23.80 -2.33
C PRO A 6 -22.20 24.09 -2.93
N GLY A 7 -21.19 24.24 -2.06
CA GLY A 7 -19.80 24.36 -2.49
C GLY A 7 -19.38 23.15 -3.33
N PRO A 8 -18.35 23.29 -4.18
CA PRO A 8 -17.92 22.22 -5.06
C PRO A 8 -17.65 20.95 -4.25
N ALA A 9 -18.25 19.84 -4.68
CA ALA A 9 -18.01 18.53 -4.09
C ALA A 9 -16.50 18.25 -4.16
N ARG A 10 -15.82 18.19 -3.01
CA ARG A 10 -14.43 17.75 -2.97
C ARG A 10 -14.39 16.32 -3.48
N THR A 11 -13.70 16.08 -4.59
CA THR A 11 -13.37 14.73 -5.02
C THR A 11 -12.63 14.06 -3.85
N PRO A 12 -13.03 12.86 -3.41
CA PRO A 12 -12.29 12.15 -2.39
C PRO A 12 -10.86 11.96 -2.88
N VAL A 13 -9.89 12.49 -2.13
CA VAL A 13 -8.48 12.20 -2.42
C VAL A 13 -8.29 10.71 -2.14
N ALA A 14 -7.85 9.95 -3.14
CA ALA A 14 -7.57 8.54 -2.96
C ALA A 14 -6.57 8.38 -1.81
N VAL A 15 -6.94 7.59 -0.79
CA VAL A 15 -6.08 7.29 0.36
C VAL A 15 -4.78 6.70 -0.16
N ARG A 16 -3.64 7.10 0.41
CA ARG A 16 -2.32 6.55 0.06
C ARG A 16 -1.69 5.93 1.28
N TYR A 17 -0.81 4.98 1.03
CA TYR A 17 -0.05 4.29 2.05
C TYR A 17 1.43 4.35 1.70
N PHE A 18 2.23 4.65 2.72
CA PHE A 18 3.65 4.40 2.71
C PHE A 18 3.91 2.96 3.16
N VAL A 19 4.79 2.28 2.43
CA VAL A 19 5.12 0.87 2.63
C VAL A 19 6.63 0.76 2.75
N ASP A 20 7.09 0.14 3.83
CA ASP A 20 8.49 -0.22 4.06
C ASP A 20 8.59 -1.74 4.16
N TYR A 21 9.56 -2.33 3.45
CA TYR A 21 9.69 -3.78 3.33
C TYR A 21 11.14 -4.26 3.26
N GLU A 22 11.32 -5.54 3.59
CA GLU A 22 12.57 -6.28 3.47
C GLU A 22 12.42 -7.42 2.46
N VAL A 23 13.53 -7.82 1.82
CA VAL A 23 13.60 -8.99 0.94
C VAL A 23 14.52 -10.03 1.57
N TRP A 24 14.01 -11.26 1.66
CA TRP A 24 14.65 -12.39 2.32
C TRP A 24 14.76 -13.58 1.36
N VAL A 25 15.98 -13.98 1.01
CA VAL A 25 16.25 -15.13 0.14
C VAL A 25 17.10 -16.13 0.90
N GLY A 26 16.69 -17.40 0.91
CA GLY A 26 17.42 -18.46 1.65
C GLY A 26 17.52 -18.20 3.16
N GLY A 27 16.56 -17.47 3.74
CA GLY A 27 16.56 -17.13 5.16
C GLY A 27 17.51 -15.99 5.55
N GLN A 28 18.10 -15.28 4.58
CA GLN A 28 18.95 -14.12 4.82
C GLN A 28 18.31 -12.84 4.25
N PRO A 29 18.37 -11.70 4.95
CA PRO A 29 17.93 -10.43 4.40
C PRO A 29 18.95 -9.95 3.37
N ILE A 30 18.53 -9.74 2.13
CA ILE A 30 19.43 -9.33 1.04
C ILE A 30 19.20 -7.88 0.58
N ALA A 31 18.02 -7.33 0.82
CA ALA A 31 17.66 -5.98 0.43
C ALA A 31 16.52 -5.40 1.29
N TRP A 32 16.35 -4.09 1.19
CA TRP A 32 15.22 -3.35 1.76
C TRP A 32 14.70 -2.37 0.71
N GLY A 33 13.46 -1.90 0.88
CA GLY A 33 12.86 -0.96 -0.04
C GLY A 33 11.60 -0.30 0.47
N GLN A 34 11.18 0.72 -0.26
CA GLN A 34 10.00 1.52 0.06
C GLN A 34 9.17 1.77 -1.19
N LEU A 35 7.85 1.88 -1.03
CA LEU A 35 6.94 2.28 -2.09
C LEU A 35 5.73 3.04 -1.54
N ILE A 36 5.08 3.81 -2.43
CA ILE A 36 3.80 4.44 -2.15
C ILE A 36 2.71 3.67 -2.89
N GLN A 37 1.67 3.27 -2.16
CA GLN A 37 0.57 2.48 -2.69
C GLN A 37 -0.75 3.21 -2.53
N ALA A 38 -1.59 3.22 -3.57
CA ALA A 38 -2.97 3.66 -3.43
C ALA A 38 -3.72 2.69 -2.50
N GLY A 39 -4.56 3.20 -1.61
CA GLY A 39 -5.35 2.42 -0.68
C GLY A 39 -6.27 1.43 -1.40
N PRO A 40 -6.63 0.32 -0.75
CA PRO A 40 -7.59 -0.61 -1.31
C PRO A 40 -8.96 0.07 -1.49
N PRO A 41 -9.78 -0.40 -2.43
CA PRO A 41 -11.11 0.17 -2.65
C PRO A 41 -12.00 -0.03 -1.41
N GLY A 42 -12.64 1.06 -0.95
CA GLY A 42 -13.55 1.05 0.20
C GLY A 42 -12.82 0.97 1.55
N ASP A 43 -12.33 2.12 2.02
CA ASP A 43 -11.48 2.36 3.20
C ASP A 43 -11.45 1.25 4.26
N PRO A 44 -10.37 0.45 4.30
CA PRO A 44 -10.06 -0.30 5.49
C PRO A 44 -8.56 -0.32 5.84
N LEU A 45 -8.33 -0.41 7.15
CA LEU A 45 -7.45 -1.45 7.68
C LEU A 45 -7.82 -1.62 9.15
N PRO A 46 -8.51 -2.73 9.49
CA PRO A 46 -7.77 -3.92 9.91
C PRO A 46 -8.17 -5.19 9.14
N GLY A 47 -7.19 -5.93 8.61
CA GLY A 47 -7.38 -7.11 7.77
C GLY A 47 -7.51 -6.77 6.28
N ALA A 48 -6.57 -5.97 5.75
CA ALA A 48 -6.58 -5.52 4.35
C ALA A 48 -6.92 -6.64 3.37
N ASP A 49 -7.59 -6.25 2.28
CA ASP A 49 -7.89 -7.10 1.15
C ASP A 49 -6.65 -7.89 0.73
N ALA A 50 -6.77 -9.22 0.76
CA ALA A 50 -5.68 -10.14 0.45
C ALA A 50 -5.15 -9.93 -0.98
N ALA A 51 -6.00 -9.54 -1.92
CA ALA A 51 -5.58 -9.23 -3.29
C ALA A 51 -4.71 -7.97 -3.34
N TRP A 52 -5.07 -6.93 -2.57
CA TRP A 52 -4.29 -5.71 -2.49
C TRP A 52 -2.94 -5.93 -1.79
N LEU A 53 -2.93 -6.71 -0.70
CA LEU A 53 -1.68 -7.10 -0.04
C LEU A 53 -0.80 -7.94 -0.98
N HIS A 54 -1.39 -8.89 -1.72
CA HIS A 54 -0.64 -9.69 -2.69
C HIS A 54 -0.01 -8.82 -3.79
N ASP A 55 -0.78 -7.92 -4.39
CA ASP A 55 -0.30 -6.96 -5.41
C ASP A 55 0.83 -6.07 -4.87
N LEU A 56 0.77 -5.66 -3.60
CA LEU A 56 1.84 -4.93 -2.93
C LEU A 56 3.11 -5.78 -2.74
N HIS A 57 2.99 -7.06 -2.35
CA HIS A 57 4.16 -7.95 -2.28
C HIS A 57 4.74 -8.21 -3.67
N GLN A 58 3.90 -8.40 -4.69
CA GLN A 58 4.37 -8.65 -6.06
C GLN A 58 5.15 -7.46 -6.62
N ARG A 59 4.64 -6.23 -6.49
CA ARG A 59 5.38 -5.05 -6.94
C ARG A 59 6.74 -4.88 -6.25
N ALA A 60 6.81 -5.19 -4.96
CA ALA A 60 8.07 -5.19 -4.24
C ALA A 60 9.01 -6.28 -4.78
N ALA A 61 8.49 -7.49 -5.01
CA ALA A 61 9.24 -8.63 -5.51
C ALA A 61 9.80 -8.41 -6.93
N ASP A 62 8.97 -7.89 -7.83
CA ASP A 62 9.33 -7.56 -9.22
C ASP A 62 10.52 -6.59 -9.28
N ARG A 63 10.60 -5.64 -8.33
CA ARG A 63 11.71 -4.68 -8.26
C ARG A 63 13.06 -5.33 -7.96
N HIS A 64 13.06 -6.47 -7.29
CA HIS A 64 14.26 -7.20 -6.89
C HIS A 64 14.45 -8.52 -7.66
N GLY A 65 13.52 -8.88 -8.54
CA GLY A 65 13.58 -10.13 -9.31
C GLY A 65 13.41 -11.39 -8.45
N VAL A 66 12.61 -11.30 -7.39
CA VAL A 66 12.36 -12.38 -6.41
C VAL A 66 10.88 -12.79 -6.41
N GLY A 67 10.50 -13.81 -5.64
CA GLY A 67 9.10 -14.16 -5.42
C GLY A 67 8.43 -13.29 -4.35
N ALA A 68 7.11 -13.06 -4.46
CA ALA A 68 6.35 -12.31 -3.44
C ALA A 68 6.46 -12.88 -2.01
N ALA A 69 6.63 -14.19 -1.86
CA ALA A 69 6.82 -14.83 -0.57
C ALA A 69 8.17 -14.49 0.10
N GLU A 70 9.13 -13.98 -0.67
CA GLU A 70 10.44 -13.52 -0.20
C GLU A 70 10.40 -12.07 0.29
N VAL A 71 9.27 -11.37 0.11
CA VAL A 71 9.05 -10.01 0.60
C VAL A 71 8.36 -10.05 1.97
N ARG A 72 8.89 -9.28 2.92
CA ARG A 72 8.26 -9.05 4.23
C ARG A 72 7.96 -7.58 4.43
N ILE A 73 6.69 -7.24 4.58
CA ILE A 73 6.28 -5.88 4.93
C ILE A 73 6.60 -5.61 6.39
N ARG A 74 7.31 -4.50 6.63
CA ARG A 74 7.73 -4.03 7.96
C ARG A 74 6.77 -2.98 8.49
N THR A 75 6.45 -2.01 7.66
CA THR A 75 5.57 -0.90 8.02
C THR A 75 4.58 -0.65 6.91
N LEU A 76 3.32 -0.43 7.30
CA LEU A 76 2.27 0.06 6.44
C LEU A 76 1.57 1.22 7.14
N ALA A 77 1.75 2.44 6.64
CA ALA A 77 1.23 3.65 7.25
C ALA A 77 0.37 4.42 6.25
N ARG A 78 -0.84 4.82 6.67
CA ARG A 78 -1.69 5.72 5.89
C ARG A 78 -1.04 7.11 5.84
N LEU A 79 -0.99 7.71 4.66
CA LEU A 79 -0.53 9.07 4.39
C LEU A 79 -1.70 10.06 4.31
#